data_AF-A0A0K2VFJ2-F1
#
_entry.id   AF-A0A0K2VFJ2-F1
#
_cell.length_a   1.000
_cell.length_b   1.000
_cell.length_c   1.000
_cell.angle_alpha   90.00
_cell.angle_beta   90.00
_cell.angle_gamma   90.00
#
_symmetry.space_group_name_H-M   'P 1'
#
loop_
_entity.id
_entity.type
_entity.pdbx_description
1 polymer ?
#
loop_
_entity_poly.entity_id
_entity_poly.type
_entity_poly.pdbx_seq_one_letter_code
_entity_poly.pdbx_strand_id
1 'polypeptide(L)'
;MNSIVENIDRSLKPSLFFLTEQLEFCKSKKGPRKYSQSILAMALIWKRASTSLYKLILSEGMLKLPSIRCSTRLSRCFSVNTGLSHQAIKYLK
;
A
#
# COMPACT_ATOMS: atom_id res chain seq x y z
N MET A 1 -11.57 -22.26 -13.60
CA MET A 1 -11.17 -20.92 -13.10
C MET A 1 -9.84 -20.40 -13.67
N ASN A 2 -8.94 -21.26 -14.18
CA ASN A 2 -7.64 -20.81 -14.72
C ASN A 2 -7.72 -20.12 -16.11
N SER A 3 -8.80 -20.31 -16.87
CA SER A 3 -8.92 -19.82 -18.25
C SER A 3 -9.41 -18.36 -18.40
N ILE A 4 -10.09 -17.79 -17.39
CA ILE A 4 -10.61 -16.41 -17.47
C ILE A 4 -9.49 -15.38 -17.26
N VAL A 5 -8.41 -15.75 -16.58
CA VAL A 5 -7.32 -14.85 -16.19
C VAL A 5 -6.36 -14.53 -17.33
N GLU A 6 -6.25 -15.41 -18.34
CA GLU A 6 -5.24 -15.27 -19.41
C GLU A 6 -5.58 -14.22 -20.48
N ASN A 7 -6.84 -13.76 -20.56
CA ASN A 7 -7.26 -12.78 -21.56
C ASN A 7 -7.60 -11.39 -20.98
N ILE A 8 -7.21 -11.15 -19.73
CA ILE A 8 -7.39 -9.86 -19.09
C ILE A 8 -6.28 -8.93 -19.59
N ASP A 9 -6.68 -7.78 -20.12
CA ASP A 9 -5.77 -6.69 -20.50
C ASP A 9 -4.72 -6.48 -19.39
N ARG A 10 -3.44 -6.47 -19.76
CA ARG A 10 -2.32 -6.33 -18.81
C ARG A 10 -2.47 -5.08 -17.95
N SER A 11 -3.18 -4.06 -18.44
CA SER A 11 -3.52 -2.83 -17.72
C SER A 11 -4.42 -3.05 -16.49
N LEU A 12 -5.31 -4.05 -16.52
CA LEU A 12 -6.29 -4.31 -15.46
C LEU A 12 -5.71 -5.15 -14.31
N LYS A 13 -4.59 -5.85 -14.58
CA LYS A 13 -3.95 -6.77 -13.64
C LYS A 13 -3.67 -6.13 -12.27
N PRO A 14 -3.09 -4.92 -12.15
CA PRO A 14 -2.84 -4.29 -10.85
C PRO A 14 -4.14 -3.98 -10.08
N SER A 15 -5.16 -3.48 -10.78
CA SER A 15 -6.47 -3.16 -10.19
C SER A 15 -7.16 -4.42 -9.67
N LEU A 16 -7.09 -5.52 -10.42
CA LEU A 16 -7.64 -6.80 -9.98
C LEU A 16 -6.93 -7.34 -8.75
N PHE A 17 -5.59 -7.31 -8.72
CA PHE A 17 -4.83 -7.73 -7.52
C PHE A 17 -5.21 -6.92 -6.29
N PHE A 18 -5.33 -5.60 -6.44
CA PHE A 18 -5.78 -4.74 -5.36
C PHE A 18 -7.19 -5.13 -4.89
N LEU A 19 -8.14 -5.28 -5.81
CA LEU A 19 -9.53 -5.62 -5.48
C LEU A 19 -9.65 -7.00 -4.83
N THR A 20 -8.93 -8.01 -5.33
CA THR A 20 -8.92 -9.35 -4.73
C THR A 20 -8.43 -9.30 -3.29
N GLU A 21 -7.36 -8.54 -3.03
CA GLU A 21 -6.81 -8.40 -1.68
C GLU A 21 -7.80 -7.65 -0.74
N GLN A 22 -8.47 -6.60 -1.24
CA GLN A 22 -9.51 -5.91 -0.48
C GLN A 22 -10.67 -6.85 -0.11
N LEU A 23 -11.12 -7.69 -1.05
CA LEU A 23 -12.18 -8.66 -0.82
C LEU A 23 -11.77 -9.74 0.19
N GLU A 24 -10.52 -10.20 0.15
CA GLU A 24 -9.97 -11.13 1.14
C GLU A 24 -10.01 -10.54 2.56
N PHE A 25 -9.70 -9.25 2.72
CA PHE A 25 -9.81 -8.57 4.01
C PHE A 25 -11.25 -8.36 4.50
N CYS A 26 -12.23 -8.35 3.61
CA CYS A 26 -13.64 -8.35 3.99
C CYS A 26 -14.09 -9.71 4.53
N LYS A 27 -13.51 -10.80 4.02
CA LYS A 27 -13.81 -12.18 4.45
C LYS A 27 -13.09 -12.56 5.75
N SER A 28 -11.86 -12.10 5.93
CA SER A 28 -11.04 -12.45 7.09
C SER A 28 -11.47 -11.67 8.35
N LYS A 29 -12.17 -12.36 9.26
CA LYS A 29 -12.70 -11.77 10.51
C LYS A 29 -11.75 -11.84 11.71
N LYS A 30 -10.68 -12.63 11.69
CA LYS A 30 -9.84 -12.86 12.88
C LYS A 30 -8.36 -13.03 12.50
N GLY A 31 -7.51 -12.08 12.88
CA GLY A 31 -6.05 -12.16 12.76
C GLY A 31 -5.38 -10.88 12.26
N PRO A 32 -4.05 -10.75 12.43
CA PRO A 32 -3.30 -9.63 11.89
C PRO A 32 -3.33 -9.67 10.36
N ARG A 33 -3.77 -8.57 9.72
CA ARG A 33 -3.79 -8.43 8.27
C ARG A 33 -2.38 -8.34 7.71
N LYS A 34 -2.06 -9.18 6.73
CA LYS A 34 -0.83 -9.11 5.95
C LYS A 34 -1.15 -8.38 4.65
N TYR A 35 -0.66 -7.16 4.53
CA TYR A 35 -0.84 -6.32 3.34
C TYR A 35 0.28 -6.60 2.34
N SER A 36 -0.07 -6.59 1.06
CA SER A 36 0.88 -6.63 -0.04
C SER A 36 1.78 -5.40 -0.05
N GLN A 37 2.97 -5.54 -0.65
CA GLN A 37 3.93 -4.44 -0.75
C GLN A 37 3.36 -3.24 -1.52
N SER A 38 2.51 -3.46 -2.52
CA SER A 38 1.86 -2.40 -3.29
C SER A 38 0.90 -1.59 -2.43
N ILE A 39 0.03 -2.24 -1.63
CA ILE A 39 -0.87 -1.53 -0.71
C ILE A 39 -0.08 -0.76 0.35
N LEU A 40 0.99 -1.36 0.88
CA LEU A 40 1.85 -0.69 1.86
C LEU A 40 2.51 0.56 1.28
N ALA A 41 3.05 0.47 0.06
CA ALA A 41 3.64 1.60 -0.64
C ALA A 41 2.61 2.71 -0.89
N MET A 42 1.43 2.37 -1.42
CA MET A 42 0.35 3.33 -1.64
C MET A 42 -0.09 3.99 -0.34
N ALA A 43 -0.25 3.23 0.75
CA ALA A 43 -0.62 3.76 2.05
C ALA A 43 0.40 4.76 2.61
N LEU A 44 1.70 4.50 2.39
CA LEU A 44 2.76 5.44 2.77
C LEU A 44 2.71 6.72 1.94
N ILE A 45 2.51 6.61 0.62
CA ILE A 45 2.40 7.75 -0.28
C ILE A 45 1.18 8.60 0.07
N TRP A 46 0.00 7.99 0.22
CA TRP A 46 -1.22 8.71 0.58
C TRP A 46 -1.11 9.40 1.94
N LYS A 47 -0.52 8.73 2.94
CA LYS A 47 -0.27 9.33 4.25
C LYS A 47 0.68 10.53 4.16
N ARG A 48 1.74 10.43 3.35
CA ARG A 48 2.70 11.53 3.11
C ARG A 48 2.07 12.69 2.35
N ALA A 49 1.23 12.40 1.36
CA ALA A 49 0.53 13.41 0.57
C ALA A 49 -0.50 14.18 1.40
N SER A 50 -1.32 13.48 2.18
CA SER A 50 -2.26 14.09 3.12
C SER A 50 -2.65 13.13 4.24
N THR A 51 -2.16 13.42 5.45
CA THR A 51 -2.48 12.60 6.63
C THR A 51 -3.94 12.75 7.06
N SER A 52 -4.54 13.93 6.90
CA SER A 52 -5.96 14.17 7.24
C SER A 52 -6.88 13.38 6.30
N LEU A 53 -6.60 13.40 4.99
CA LEU A 53 -7.35 12.61 4.01
C LEU A 53 -7.20 11.10 4.26
N TYR A 54 -5.98 10.65 4.54
CA TYR A 54 -5.74 9.24 4.87
C TYR A 54 -6.49 8.77 6.11
N LYS A 55 -6.59 9.63 7.14
CA LYS A 55 -7.40 9.37 8.34
C LYS A 55 -8.89 9.26 8.00
N LEU A 56 -9.41 10.16 7.16
CA LEU A 56 -10.81 10.15 6.71
C LEU A 56 -11.13 8.85 5.96
N ILE A 57 -10.30 8.47 4.98
CA ILE A 57 -10.50 7.23 4.21
C ILE A 57 -10.48 6.00 5.13
N LEU A 58 -9.60 5.99 6.14
CA LEU A 58 -9.56 4.93 7.14
C LEU A 58 -10.82 4.88 8.02
N SER A 59 -11.36 6.02 8.44
CA SER A 59 -12.56 6.07 9.30
C SER A 59 -13.83 5.66 8.56
N GLU A 60 -13.94 5.98 7.27
CA GLU A 60 -15.05 5.55 6.42
C GLU A 60 -15.07 4.01 6.23
N GLY A 61 -13.94 3.32 6.45
CA GLY A 61 -13.87 1.86 6.41
C GLY A 61 -14.10 1.24 5.02
N MET A 62 -14.22 2.08 3.98
CA MET A 62 -14.41 1.71 2.57
C MET A 62 -13.25 0.87 2.05
N LEU A 63 -12.01 1.27 2.38
CA LEU A 63 -10.81 0.54 2.02
C LEU A 63 -10.20 -0.10 3.27
N LYS A 64 -9.80 -1.36 3.14
CA LYS A 64 -9.02 -2.10 4.12
C LYS A 64 -7.56 -1.69 3.96
N LEU A 65 -7.22 -0.53 4.53
CA LEU A 65 -5.85 0.02 4.55
C LEU A 65 -5.14 -0.31 5.88
N PRO A 66 -3.79 -0.22 5.91
CA PRO A 66 -3.04 -0.33 7.16
C PRO A 66 -3.42 0.81 8.12
N SER A 67 -3.41 0.53 9.43
CA SER A 67 -3.57 1.61 10.41
C SER A 67 -2.37 2.56 10.37
N ILE A 68 -2.54 3.80 10.81
CA ILE A 68 -1.45 4.79 10.90
C ILE A 68 -0.27 4.24 11.69
N ARG A 69 -0.53 3.50 12.78
CA ARG A 69 0.50 2.84 13.59
C ARG A 69 1.24 1.75 12.80
N CYS A 70 0.51 0.96 12.02
CA CYS A 70 1.11 -0.04 11.11
C CYS A 70 1.99 0.64 10.05
N SER A 71 1.48 1.69 9.40
CA SER A 71 2.22 2.45 8.39
C SER A 71 3.46 3.12 8.97
N THR A 72 3.40 3.68 10.18
CA THR A 72 4.58 4.26 10.85
C THR A 72 5.63 3.19 11.19
N ARG A 73 5.20 2.02 11.68
CA ARG A 73 6.11 0.90 11.97
C ARG A 73 6.81 0.42 10.69
N LEU A 74 6.07 0.29 9.59
CA LEU A 74 6.60 -0.14 8.31
C LEU A 74 7.52 0.92 7.69
N SER A 75 7.17 2.20 7.79
CA SER A 75 8.04 3.29 7.34
C SER A 75 9.40 3.24 8.04
N ARG A 76 9.46 2.89 9.33
CA ARG A 76 10.73 2.74 10.06
C ARG A 76 11.59 1.61 9.51
N CYS A 77 10.98 0.50 9.06
CA CYS A 77 11.70 -0.58 8.38
C CYS A 77 12.24 -0.16 7.00
N PHE A 78 11.55 0.76 6.31
CA PHE A 78 12.01 1.32 5.04
C PHE A 78 13.07 2.43 5.19
N SER A 79 13.11 3.12 6.32
CA SER A 79 14.07 4.21 6.62
C SER A 79 15.53 3.75 6.82
N VAL A 80 15.84 2.46 6.66
CA VAL A 80 17.20 1.93 6.88
C VAL A 80 18.15 2.19 5.69
N ASN A 81 17.65 2.60 4.52
CA ASN A 81 18.48 2.90 3.33
C ASN A 81 18.31 4.33 2.79
N THR A 82 17.95 5.31 3.62
CA THR A 82 17.90 6.73 3.22
C THR A 82 19.16 7.50 3.61
N GLY A 83 20.34 6.90 3.50
CA GLY A 83 21.52 7.69 3.23
C GLY A 83 21.28 8.43 1.91
N LEU A 84 21.52 9.74 1.87
CA LEU A 84 21.44 10.54 0.64
C LEU A 84 22.09 9.75 -0.51
N SER A 85 21.34 9.46 -1.58
CA SER A 85 21.92 8.77 -2.72
C SER A 85 23.07 9.61 -3.25
N HIS A 86 24.15 8.97 -3.71
CA HIS A 86 25.32 9.68 -4.25
C HIS A 86 24.93 10.68 -5.35
N GLN A 87 23.86 10.39 -6.10
CA GLN A 87 23.28 11.29 -7.10
C GLN A 87 22.67 12.56 -6.51
N ALA A 88 21.97 12.47 -5.37
CA ALA A 88 21.42 13.63 -4.68
C ALA A 88 22.53 14.54 -4.11
N ILE A 89 23.63 13.96 -3.63
CA ILE A 89 24.82 14.73 -3.18
C ILE A 89 25.49 15.42 -4.37
N LYS A 90 25.61 14.73 -5.51
CA LYS A 90 26.20 15.28 -6.73
C LYS A 90 25.37 16.43 -7.33
N TYR A 91 24.05 16.42 -7.16
CA TYR A 91 23.16 17.48 -7.62
C TYR A 91 23.21 18.75 -6.76
N LEU A 92 23.58 18.61 -5.47
CA LEU A 92 23.67 19.72 -4.52
C LEU A 92 25.08 20.33 -4.42
N LYS A 93 26.05 19.79 -5.17
CA LYS A 93 27.37 20.38 -5.40
C LYS A 93 27.38 21.10 -6.73
#